data_AF-A0A3B9RVV2-F1
#
_entry.id   AF-A0A3B9RVV2-F1
#
_cell.length_a   1.000
_cell.length_b   1.000
_cell.length_c   1.000
_cell.angle_alpha   90.00
_cell.angle_beta   90.00
_cell.angle_gamma   90.00
#
_symmetry.space_group_name_H-M   'P 1'
#
loop_
_entity.id
_entity.type
_entity.pdbx_description
1 polymer ?
#
loop_
_entity_poly.entity_id
_entity_poly.type
_entity_poly.pdbx_seq_one_letter_code
_entity_poly.pdbx_strand_id
1 'polypeptide(L)'
;GTWWVWDARLTAELILLLLYLAVLVTHSAFKHQASGDKIIAILILVGSIDLPIIHYSVYWWNTLHQGATLTVFAKPKIAPVMLYPLLFMLLGFASSCVWLIGHNARIDILWRERKQRWVNEYMVENT
;
A
#
# COMPACT_ATOMS: atom_id res chain seq x y z
N GLY A 1 24.25 15.27 -14.67
CA GLY A 1 23.46 14.15 -14.13
C GLY A 1 22.56 13.60 -15.22
N THR A 2 22.23 12.32 -15.17
CA THR A 2 21.22 11.68 -16.05
C THR A 2 19.84 11.81 -15.40
N TRP A 3 18.86 12.32 -16.13
CA TRP A 3 17.50 12.58 -15.60
C TRP A 3 16.68 11.29 -15.40
N TRP A 4 17.02 10.21 -16.11
CA TRP A 4 16.45 8.88 -15.94
C TRP A 4 17.49 7.81 -16.26
N VAL A 5 17.46 6.73 -15.49
CA VAL A 5 18.26 5.53 -15.73
C VAL A 5 17.31 4.35 -15.58
N TRP A 6 17.35 3.43 -16.54
CA TRP A 6 16.50 2.23 -16.59
C TRP A 6 16.97 1.15 -15.59
N ASP A 7 17.26 1.56 -14.37
CA ASP A 7 17.59 0.67 -13.27
C ASP A 7 16.39 -0.19 -12.89
N ALA A 8 16.64 -1.43 -12.45
CA ALA A 8 15.57 -2.35 -12.07
C ALA A 8 14.70 -1.78 -10.94
N ARG A 9 15.29 -1.08 -9.97
CA ARG A 9 14.55 -0.50 -8.84
C ARG A 9 13.68 0.67 -9.29
N LEU A 10 14.26 1.64 -9.99
CA LEU A 10 13.53 2.82 -10.48
C LEU A 10 12.42 2.44 -11.46
N THR A 11 12.68 1.46 -12.34
CA THR A 11 11.67 1.01 -13.30
C THR A 11 10.52 0.29 -12.61
N ALA A 12 10.78 -0.53 -11.59
CA ALA A 12 9.73 -1.18 -10.81
C ALA A 12 8.92 -0.15 -10.00
N GLU A 13 9.55 0.86 -9.40
CA GLU A 13 8.83 1.96 -8.74
C GLU A 13 7.95 2.78 -9.71
N LEU A 14 8.38 2.97 -10.96
CA LEU A 14 7.54 3.58 -12.00
C LEU A 14 6.34 2.69 -12.35
N ILE A 15 6.53 1.38 -12.44
CA ILE A 15 5.43 0.43 -12.67
C ILE A 15 4.43 0.49 -11.52
N LEU A 16 4.90 0.52 -10.26
CA LEU A 16 4.05 0.69 -9.08
C LEU A 16 3.24 1.99 -9.15
N LEU A 17 3.86 3.11 -9.55
CA LEU A 17 3.17 4.38 -9.73
C LEU A 17 2.04 4.26 -10.77
N LEU A 18 2.31 3.64 -11.91
CA LEU A 18 1.31 3.42 -12.96
C LEU A 18 0.18 2.49 -12.49
N LEU A 19 0.49 1.46 -11.71
CA LEU A 19 -0.50 0.58 -11.09
C LEU A 19 -1.40 1.34 -10.12
N TYR A 20 -0.84 2.24 -9.32
CA TYR A 20 -1.62 3.09 -8.41
C TYR A 20 -2.58 4.01 -9.17
N LEU A 21 -2.09 4.67 -10.23
CA LEU A 21 -2.93 5.48 -11.11
C LEU A 21 -4.02 4.64 -11.80
N ALA A 22 -3.68 3.44 -12.26
CA ALA A 22 -4.65 2.53 -12.87
C ALA A 22 -5.79 2.18 -11.90
N VAL A 23 -5.49 1.89 -10.62
CA VAL A 23 -6.51 1.63 -9.60
C VAL A 23 -7.40 2.85 -9.36
N LEU A 24 -6.82 4.05 -9.19
CA LEU A 24 -7.59 5.27 -8.96
C LEU A 24 -8.50 5.64 -10.14
N VAL A 25 -7.97 5.55 -11.37
CA VAL A 25 -8.73 5.81 -12.60
C VAL A 25 -9.83 4.77 -12.76
N THR A 26 -9.54 3.49 -12.52
CA THR A 26 -10.55 2.44 -12.58
C THR A 26 -11.66 2.70 -11.57
N HIS A 27 -11.34 3.03 -10.32
CA HIS A 27 -12.33 3.32 -9.30
C HIS A 27 -13.27 4.48 -9.68
N SER A 28 -12.75 5.53 -10.32
CA SER A 28 -13.54 6.69 -10.75
C SER A 28 -14.30 6.48 -12.07
N ALA A 29 -13.84 5.58 -12.95
CA ALA A 29 -14.43 5.37 -14.26
C ALA A 29 -15.72 4.52 -14.24
N PHE A 30 -15.86 3.61 -13.27
CA PHE A 30 -17.00 2.69 -13.23
C PHE A 30 -18.21 3.27 -12.48
N LYS A 31 -19.34 3.41 -13.18
CA LYS A 31 -20.63 3.81 -12.57
C LYS A 31 -21.23 2.75 -11.65
N HIS A 32 -21.02 1.47 -11.96
CA HIS A 32 -21.46 0.36 -11.14
C HIS A 32 -20.30 -0.18 -10.31
N GLN A 33 -20.32 0.09 -9.00
CA GLN A 33 -19.23 -0.26 -8.08
C GLN A 33 -18.84 -1.74 -8.12
N ALA A 34 -19.80 -2.66 -8.18
CA ALA A 34 -19.49 -4.10 -8.16
C ALA A 34 -18.71 -4.61 -9.39
N SER A 35 -18.84 -3.95 -10.54
CA SER A 35 -18.05 -4.28 -11.73
C SER A 35 -16.64 -3.68 -11.65
N GLY A 36 -16.54 -2.45 -11.14
CA GLY A 36 -15.25 -1.79 -10.90
C GLY A 36 -14.40 -2.54 -9.87
N ASP A 37 -15.02 -2.97 -8.77
CA ASP A 37 -14.36 -3.72 -7.68
C ASP A 37 -13.64 -4.98 -8.20
N LYS A 38 -14.25 -5.71 -9.15
CA LYS A 38 -13.65 -6.92 -9.74
C LYS A 38 -12.38 -6.61 -10.52
N ILE A 39 -12.39 -5.55 -11.32
CA ILE A 39 -11.24 -5.16 -12.14
C ILE A 39 -10.12 -4.64 -11.23
N ILE A 40 -10.48 -3.82 -10.23
CA ILE A 40 -9.54 -3.33 -9.22
C ILE A 40 -8.89 -4.50 -8.47
N ALA A 41 -9.66 -5.53 -8.09
CA ALA A 41 -9.11 -6.72 -7.42
C ALA A 41 -8.07 -7.44 -8.28
N ILE A 42 -8.30 -7.58 -9.59
CA ILE A 42 -7.33 -8.17 -10.52
C ILE A 42 -6.07 -7.31 -10.61
N LEU A 43 -6.23 -5.98 -10.77
CA LEU A 43 -5.09 -5.05 -10.83
C LEU A 43 -4.23 -5.12 -9.57
N ILE A 44 -4.86 -5.17 -8.38
CA ILE A 44 -4.14 -5.28 -7.10
C ILE A 44 -3.43 -6.63 -7.00
N LEU A 45 -4.07 -7.73 -7.41
CA LEU A 45 -3.47 -9.06 -7.36
C LEU A 45 -2.24 -9.13 -8.26
N VAL A 46 -2.33 -8.65 -9.50
CA VAL A 46 -1.19 -8.57 -10.43
C VAL A 46 -0.12 -7.63 -9.88
N GLY A 47 -0.51 -6.45 -9.39
CA GLY A 47 0.42 -5.47 -8.81
C GLY A 47 1.12 -5.95 -7.55
N SER A 48 0.53 -6.89 -6.80
CA SER A 48 1.17 -7.48 -5.61
C SER A 48 2.45 -8.25 -5.94
N ILE A 49 2.60 -8.73 -7.18
CA ILE A 49 3.81 -9.38 -7.69
C ILE A 49 4.96 -8.38 -7.87
N ASP A 50 4.65 -7.11 -8.08
CA ASP A 50 5.67 -6.05 -8.22
C ASP A 50 6.36 -5.74 -6.89
N LEU A 51 5.64 -5.85 -5.77
CA LEU A 51 6.18 -5.59 -4.42
C LEU A 51 7.43 -6.43 -4.06
N PRO A 52 7.45 -7.77 -4.23
CA PRO A 52 8.67 -8.54 -4.01
C PRO A 52 9.77 -8.19 -5.00
N ILE A 53 9.44 -7.81 -6.24
CA ILE A 53 10.46 -7.38 -7.22
C ILE A 53 11.15 -6.11 -6.74
N ILE A 54 10.39 -5.11 -6.29
CA ILE A 54 10.93 -3.87 -5.72
C ILE A 54 11.79 -4.16 -4.49
N HIS A 55 11.28 -4.95 -3.54
CA HIS A 55 11.99 -5.26 -2.30
C HIS A 55 13.31 -5.99 -2.58
N TYR A 56 13.28 -7.03 -3.41
CA TYR A 56 14.45 -7.83 -3.68
C TYR A 56 15.36 -7.25 -4.77
N SER A 57 14.95 -6.18 -5.46
CA SER A 57 15.76 -5.48 -6.45
C SER A 57 17.14 -5.10 -5.91
N VAL A 58 17.23 -4.75 -4.61
CA VAL A 58 18.47 -4.35 -3.94
C VAL A 58 19.47 -5.52 -3.83
N TYR A 59 18.98 -6.75 -3.78
CA TYR A 59 19.82 -7.96 -3.67
C TYR A 59 20.11 -8.59 -5.03
N TRP A 60 19.13 -8.58 -5.93
CA TRP A 60 19.25 -9.18 -7.26
C TRP A 60 20.06 -8.32 -8.21
N TRP A 61 19.86 -7.00 -8.16
CA TRP A 61 20.58 -6.03 -8.98
C TRP A 61 21.45 -5.17 -8.04
N ASN A 62 22.74 -5.48 -7.99
CA ASN A 62 23.76 -4.69 -7.28
C ASN A 62 24.03 -3.38 -8.03
N THR A 63 23.17 -2.39 -7.81
CA THR A 63 23.19 -1.12 -8.52
C THR A 63 23.96 -0.06 -7.74
N LEU A 64 24.06 1.16 -8.27
CA LEU A 64 24.84 2.25 -7.67
C LEU A 64 24.33 2.66 -6.27
N HIS A 65 23.08 2.31 -5.93
CA HIS A 65 22.48 2.68 -4.66
C HIS A 65 22.96 1.77 -3.52
N GLN A 66 23.16 2.40 -2.36
CA GLN A 66 23.48 1.71 -1.12
C GLN A 66 22.55 0.51 -0.86
N GLY A 67 23.14 -0.60 -0.42
CA GLY A 67 22.41 -1.82 -0.06
C GLY A 67 21.56 -1.67 1.20
N ALA A 68 20.82 -2.73 1.56
CA ALA A 68 19.93 -2.72 2.71
C ALA A 68 20.67 -2.46 4.05
N THR A 69 20.13 -1.52 4.82
CA THR A 69 20.67 -1.10 6.12
C THR A 69 20.04 -1.86 7.30
N LEU A 70 18.80 -2.30 7.12
CA LEU A 70 18.06 -3.18 8.04
C LEU A 70 18.07 -4.59 7.46
N THR A 71 18.51 -5.55 8.27
CA THR A 71 18.54 -6.97 7.93
C THR A 71 17.78 -7.74 8.99
N VAL A 72 16.90 -8.65 8.58
CA VAL A 72 15.99 -9.38 9.50
C VAL A 72 16.77 -10.29 10.46
N PHE A 73 17.85 -10.92 9.99
CA PHE A 73 18.59 -11.95 10.74
C PHE A 73 20.00 -11.53 11.18
N ALA A 74 20.43 -10.31 10.88
CA ALA A 74 21.77 -9.83 11.20
C ALA A 74 21.71 -8.50 11.95
N LYS A 75 22.77 -8.21 12.70
CA LYS A 75 22.91 -6.97 13.47
C LYS A 75 22.72 -5.76 12.53
N PRO A 76 21.84 -4.79 12.88
CA PRO A 76 21.60 -3.62 12.04
C PRO A 76 22.91 -2.88 11.75
N LYS A 77 23.11 -2.46 10.49
CA LYS A 77 24.30 -1.70 10.06
C LYS A 77 24.21 -0.20 10.37
N ILE A 78 23.17 0.21 11.12
CA ILE A 78 22.83 1.61 11.42
C ILE A 78 23.09 1.94 12.90
N ALA A 79 23.51 3.16 13.17
CA ALA A 79 23.73 3.65 14.52
C ALA A 79 22.41 3.67 15.34
N PRO A 80 22.43 3.30 16.64
CA PRO A 80 21.23 3.27 17.48
C PRO A 80 20.46 4.60 17.51
N VAL A 81 21.17 5.73 17.48
CA VAL A 81 20.60 7.08 17.46
C VAL A 81 19.71 7.35 16.23
N MET A 82 19.95 6.66 15.12
CA MET A 82 19.11 6.74 13.91
C MET A 82 18.06 5.61 13.87
N LEU A 83 18.37 4.46 14.46
CA LEU A 83 17.48 3.29 14.46
C LEU A 83 16.20 3.53 15.28
N TYR A 84 16.31 4.08 16.49
CA TYR A 84 15.12 4.27 17.35
C TYR A 84 14.09 5.25 16.75
N PRO A 85 14.47 6.44 16.24
CA PRO A 85 13.53 7.30 15.54
C PRO A 85 12.89 6.62 14.33
N LEU A 86 13.66 5.86 13.56
CA LEU A 86 13.16 5.11 12.40
C LEU A 86 12.08 4.10 12.81
N LEU A 87 12.34 3.29 13.85
CA LEU A 87 11.38 2.31 14.35
C LEU A 87 10.12 2.96 14.92
N PHE A 88 10.28 4.08 15.64
CA PHE A 88 9.15 4.83 16.18
C PHE A 88 8.25 5.37 15.07
N MET A 89 8.85 5.99 14.04
CA MET A 89 8.12 6.49 12.88
C MET A 89 7.48 5.36 12.07
N LEU A 90 8.17 4.23 11.91
CA LEU A 90 7.63 3.05 11.23
C LEU A 90 6.38 2.52 11.94
N LEU A 91 6.42 2.38 13.27
CA LEU A 91 5.29 1.95 14.08
C LEU A 91 4.13 2.96 14.05
N GLY A 92 4.44 4.25 14.16
CA GLY A 92 3.45 5.32 14.07
C GLY A 92 2.74 5.33 12.70
N PHE A 93 3.50 5.21 11.62
CA PHE A 93 2.94 5.14 10.28
C PHE A 93 2.12 3.87 10.06
N ALA A 94 2.64 2.69 10.45
CA ALA A 94 1.93 1.43 10.32
C ALA A 94 0.61 1.42 11.10
N SER A 95 0.61 1.92 12.35
CA SER A 95 -0.61 2.03 13.15
C SER A 95 -1.62 3.00 12.53
N SER A 96 -1.16 4.13 11.96
CA SER A 96 -2.02 5.07 11.22
C SER A 96 -2.65 4.43 9.98
N CYS A 97 -1.89 3.65 9.20
CA CYS A 97 -2.42 2.91 8.06
C CYS A 97 -3.48 1.89 8.49
N VAL A 98 -3.23 1.09 9.52
CA VAL A 98 -4.20 0.11 10.04
C VAL A 98 -5.48 0.80 10.50
N TRP A 99 -5.35 1.92 11.22
CA TRP A 99 -6.49 2.70 11.67
C TRP A 99 -7.30 3.26 10.49
N LEU A 100 -6.65 3.88 9.50
CA LEU A 100 -7.32 4.41 8.31
C LEU A 100 -8.03 3.33 7.50
N ILE A 101 -7.37 2.19 7.26
CA ILE A 101 -7.94 1.07 6.51
C ILE A 101 -9.16 0.52 7.27
N GLY A 102 -9.04 0.30 8.58
CA GLY A 102 -10.15 -0.18 9.40
C GLY A 102 -11.31 0.81 9.47
N HIS A 103 -11.03 2.11 9.57
CA HIS A 103 -12.03 3.16 9.58
C HIS A 103 -12.80 3.23 8.25
N ASN A 104 -12.09 3.22 7.12
CA ASN A 104 -12.71 3.21 5.79
C ASN A 104 -13.52 1.92 5.56
N ALA A 105 -13.00 0.75 5.95
CA ALA A 105 -13.72 -0.51 5.82
C ALA A 105 -15.05 -0.52 6.60
N ARG A 106 -15.08 0.05 7.80
CA ARG A 106 -16.33 0.21 8.57
C ARG A 106 -17.34 1.09 7.84
N ILE A 107 -16.89 2.23 7.32
CA ILE A 107 -17.74 3.15 6.56
C ILE A 107 -18.29 2.46 5.30
N ASP A 108 -17.45 1.74 4.56
CA ASP A 108 -17.86 1.01 3.35
C ASP A 108 -18.89 -0.08 3.65
N ILE A 109 -18.73 -0.82 4.74
CA ILE A 109 -19.72 -1.83 5.18
C ILE A 109 -21.06 -1.17 5.49
N LEU A 110 -21.07 -0.07 6.25
CA LEU A 110 -22.30 0.67 6.57
C LEU A 110 -22.98 1.22 5.31
N TRP A 111 -22.22 1.72 4.34
CA TRP A 111 -22.76 2.20 3.07
C TRP A 111 -23.35 1.08 2.21
N ARG A 112 -22.66 -0.06 2.11
CA ARG A 112 -23.10 -1.22 1.32
C ARG A 112 -24.34 -1.86 1.96
N GLU A 113 -24.35 -2.00 3.28
CA GLU A 113 -25.42 -2.66 4.03
C GLU A 113 -26.50 -1.68 4.54
N ARG A 114 -26.52 -0.43 4.08
CA ARG A 114 -27.46 0.62 4.54
C ARG A 114 -28.95 0.25 4.46
N LYS A 115 -29.31 -0.73 3.62
CA LYS A 115 -30.69 -1.20 3.46
C LYS A 115 -31.04 -2.39 4.37
N GLN A 116 -30.04 -2.99 5.01
CA GLN A 116 -30.26 -4.09 5.94
C GLN A 116 -30.88 -3.60 7.23
N ARG A 117 -31.65 -4.49 7.84
CA ARG A 117 -32.35 -4.23 9.09
C ARG A 117 -31.40 -3.85 10.23
N TRP A 118 -30.26 -4.54 10.36
CA TRP A 118 -29.31 -4.30 11.44
C TRP A 118 -28.67 -2.90 11.40
N VAL A 119 -28.44 -2.34 10.20
CA VAL A 119 -27.91 -0.97 10.07
C VAL A 119 -28.96 0.04 10.50
N ASN A 120 -30.21 -0.15 10.12
CA ASN A 120 -31.30 0.74 10.55
C ASN A 120 -31.49 0.71 12.07
N GLU A 121 -31.45 -0.48 12.69
CA GLU A 121 -31.52 -0.62 14.15
C GLU A 121 -30.33 0.07 14.84
N TYR A 122 -29.10 -0.14 14.34
CA TYR A 122 -27.89 0.51 14.84
C TYR A 122 -27.94 2.04 14.72
N MET A 123 -28.44 2.57 13.61
CA MET A 123 -28.54 4.02 13.39
C MET A 123 -29.57 4.67 14.30
N VAL A 124 -30.68 3.99 14.63
CA VAL A 124 -31.70 4.49 15.56
C VAL A 124 -31.21 4.48 17.00
N GLU A 125 -30.40 3.50 17.40
CA GLU A 125 -29.83 3.42 18.76
C GLU A 125 -28.76 4.49 19.03
N ASN A 126 -28.06 4.93 17.98
CA ASN A 126 -26.93 5.86 18.07
C ASN A 126 -27.27 7.33 17.69
N THR A 127 -28.53 7.66 17.45
CA THR A 127 -29.03 9.05 17.23
C THR A 127 -29.78 9.58 18.43
#